data_AF-A0A967GL41-F1
#
_entry.id   AF-A0A967GL41-F1
#
_cell.length_a   1.000
_cell.length_b   1.000
_cell.length_c   1.000
_cell.angle_alpha   90.00
_cell.angle_beta   90.00
_cell.angle_gamma   90.00
#
_symmetry.space_group_name_H-M   'P 1'
#
loop_
_entity.id
_entity.type
_entity.pdbx_description
1 polymer ?
#
loop_
_entity_poly.entity_id
_entity_poly.type
_entity_poly.pdbx_seq_one_letter_code
_entity_poly.pdbx_strand_id
1 'polypeptide(L)'
;MRIYGVDFTSAPRREKPITCAVATLLEEVLHIEGLVVFECFDTFENFLGSPGPWMAGMDFPFGQPRQLRRNMGWPDSWEEIARLVGAMSPDDFERLLTEYRDARVPGDKHHRRDTDVLAHSQSPMTLYGVPVGKMFHRGVPLLERSRVNIIPCRPLNKDRYVVEAYPALVARRYIGRSKYKSDDRRQKTPEREHARRELIDFLDGPRLGEDFGLTLDLPHGLTEEFIADPSGDRLDALLCTIQAAWSWNQRDENFGMPKGVDAAEGWIMDPGLLRESPFAPVRTLGGGAPPVASSGKRSTRR
;
A
#
# COMPACT_ATOMS: atom_id res chain seq x y z
N MET A 1 0.33 -20.78 1.54
CA MET A 1 -0.35 -19.60 2.12
C MET A 1 -1.31 -19.02 1.09
N ARG A 2 -2.51 -18.58 1.47
CA ARG A 2 -3.42 -17.86 0.55
C ARG A 2 -2.96 -16.42 0.40
N ILE A 3 -2.79 -15.97 -0.84
CA ILE A 3 -2.40 -14.60 -1.18
C ILE A 3 -3.48 -13.99 -2.07
N TYR A 4 -3.82 -12.74 -1.78
CA TYR A 4 -4.76 -11.94 -2.54
C TYR A 4 -4.09 -10.63 -2.95
N GLY A 5 -4.38 -10.16 -4.16
CA GLY A 5 -3.99 -8.83 -4.60
C GLY A 5 -5.23 -8.08 -5.07
N VAL A 6 -5.42 -6.88 -4.55
CA VAL A 6 -6.66 -6.12 -4.68
C VAL A 6 -6.38 -4.79 -5.38
N ASP A 7 -6.92 -4.63 -6.59
CA ASP A 7 -7.08 -3.34 -7.22
C ASP A 7 -8.37 -2.69 -6.70
N PHE A 8 -8.22 -1.63 -5.90
CA PHE A 8 -9.30 -1.05 -5.11
C PHE A 8 -9.88 0.20 -5.76
N THR A 9 -11.22 0.32 -5.71
CA THR A 9 -11.94 1.52 -6.16
C THR A 9 -12.78 2.09 -5.02
N SER A 10 -12.86 3.43 -4.96
CA SER A 10 -13.67 4.15 -3.97
C SER A 10 -15.17 4.20 -4.30
N ALA A 11 -15.56 3.65 -5.46
CA ALA A 11 -16.95 3.58 -5.92
C ALA A 11 -17.19 2.27 -6.70
N PRO A 12 -17.13 1.10 -6.03
CA PRO A 12 -17.39 -0.18 -6.68
C PRO A 12 -18.80 -0.23 -7.25
N ARG A 13 -18.88 -0.71 -8.48
CA ARG A 13 -20.12 -0.99 -9.22
C ARG A 13 -19.82 -2.03 -10.30
N ARG A 14 -20.86 -2.53 -10.97
CA ARG A 14 -20.71 -3.51 -12.05
C ARG A 14 -19.70 -3.11 -13.13
N GLU A 15 -19.67 -1.84 -13.54
CA GLU A 15 -18.75 -1.36 -14.58
C GLU A 15 -17.34 -1.04 -14.07
N LYS A 16 -17.15 -0.94 -12.74
CA LYS A 16 -15.86 -0.67 -12.09
C LYS A 16 -15.87 -1.35 -10.71
N PRO A 17 -15.73 -2.69 -10.66
CA PRO A 17 -15.71 -3.41 -9.40
C PRO A 17 -14.35 -3.23 -8.71
N ILE A 18 -14.24 -3.71 -7.46
CA ILE A 18 -12.94 -4.03 -6.87
C ILE A 18 -12.49 -5.36 -7.48
N THR A 19 -11.29 -5.40 -8.06
CA THR A 19 -10.74 -6.61 -8.70
C THR A 19 -9.75 -7.28 -7.76
N CYS A 20 -9.89 -8.59 -7.56
CA CYS A 20 -9.04 -9.37 -6.66
C CYS A 20 -8.46 -10.58 -7.37
N ALA A 21 -7.14 -10.62 -7.51
CA ALA A 21 -6.43 -11.83 -7.91
C ALA A 21 -6.31 -12.77 -6.71
N VAL A 22 -6.45 -14.06 -6.98
CA VAL A 22 -6.46 -15.13 -5.98
C VAL A 22 -5.31 -16.06 -6.27
N ALA A 23 -4.48 -16.33 -5.27
CA ALA A 23 -3.31 -17.16 -5.42
C ALA A 23 -3.01 -18.03 -4.19
N THR A 24 -2.24 -19.08 -4.41
CA THR A 24 -1.58 -19.85 -3.36
C THR A 24 -0.07 -19.72 -3.51
N LEU A 25 0.59 -19.28 -2.44
CA LEU A 25 2.04 -19.27 -2.33
C LEU A 25 2.52 -20.58 -1.69
N LEU A 26 3.32 -21.34 -2.43
CA LEU A 26 4.04 -22.52 -1.98
C LEU A 26 5.54 -22.23 -2.10
N GLU A 27 6.20 -22.04 -0.95
CA GLU A 27 7.59 -21.59 -0.90
C GLU A 27 7.79 -20.28 -1.69
N GLU A 28 8.47 -20.33 -2.84
CA GLU A 28 8.73 -19.21 -3.72
C GLU A 28 7.81 -19.18 -4.95
N VAL A 29 6.97 -20.21 -5.13
CA VAL A 29 6.07 -20.32 -6.28
C VAL A 29 4.70 -19.74 -5.95
N LEU A 30 4.32 -18.70 -6.70
CA LEU A 30 3.03 -18.04 -6.59
C LEU A 30 2.08 -18.58 -7.67
N HIS A 31 1.20 -19.49 -7.27
CA HIS A 31 0.20 -20.10 -8.15
C HIS A 31 -1.03 -19.20 -8.28
N ILE A 32 -1.23 -18.60 -9.46
CA ILE A 32 -2.42 -17.77 -9.73
C ILE A 32 -3.59 -18.67 -10.10
N GLU A 33 -4.64 -18.62 -9.30
CA GLU A 33 -5.80 -19.52 -9.42
C GLU A 33 -6.97 -18.89 -10.18
N GLY A 34 -7.07 -17.55 -10.14
CA GLY A 34 -8.14 -16.84 -10.81
C GLY A 34 -8.36 -15.43 -10.28
N LEU A 35 -9.51 -14.88 -10.65
CA LEU A 35 -9.95 -13.54 -10.29
C LEU A 35 -11.34 -13.60 -9.64
N VAL A 36 -11.54 -12.74 -8.64
CA VAL A 36 -12.83 -12.47 -8.02
C VAL A 36 -13.08 -10.96 -8.13
N VAL A 37 -14.32 -10.56 -8.35
CA VAL A 37 -14.72 -9.16 -8.41
C VAL A 37 -15.77 -8.86 -7.34
N PHE A 38 -15.69 -7.67 -6.76
CA PHE A 38 -16.67 -7.17 -5.79
C PHE A 38 -17.32 -5.89 -6.33
N GLU A 39 -18.61 -5.99 -6.66
CA GLU A 39 -19.38 -4.88 -7.23
C GLU A 39 -19.89 -3.89 -6.16
N CYS A 40 -19.71 -4.19 -4.88
CA CYS A 40 -20.08 -3.32 -3.76
C CYS A 40 -19.19 -3.56 -2.54
N PHE A 41 -19.20 -2.62 -1.60
CA PHE A 41 -18.40 -2.74 -0.37
C PHE A 41 -18.84 -3.89 0.54
N ASP A 42 -20.14 -4.24 0.56
CA ASP A 42 -20.63 -5.32 1.44
C ASP A 42 -20.01 -6.68 1.07
N THR A 43 -19.90 -6.98 -0.23
CA THR A 43 -19.28 -8.23 -0.70
C THR A 43 -17.77 -8.24 -0.46
N PHE A 44 -17.12 -7.08 -0.56
CA PHE A 44 -15.71 -6.93 -0.21
C PHE A 44 -15.47 -7.08 1.31
N GLU A 45 -16.31 -6.48 2.16
CA GLU A 45 -16.22 -6.59 3.63
C GLU A 45 -16.45 -8.05 4.09
N ASN A 46 -17.36 -8.78 3.44
CA ASN A 46 -17.53 -10.22 3.66
C ASN A 46 -16.25 -11.01 3.34
N PHE A 47 -15.54 -10.65 2.26
CA PHE A 47 -14.24 -11.25 1.95
C PHE A 47 -13.19 -10.95 3.03
N LEU A 48 -13.11 -9.72 3.52
CA LEU A 48 -12.19 -9.36 4.63
C LEU A 48 -12.51 -10.12 5.93
N GLY A 49 -13.77 -10.52 6.11
CA GLY A 49 -14.23 -11.38 7.21
C GLY A 49 -14.01 -12.88 7.01
N SER A 50 -13.58 -13.33 5.82
CA SER A 50 -13.43 -14.75 5.50
C SER A 50 -12.36 -15.44 6.37
N PRO A 51 -12.49 -16.75 6.68
CA PRO A 51 -11.53 -17.47 7.51
C PRO A 51 -10.09 -17.40 6.98
N GLY A 52 -9.13 -17.20 7.89
CA GLY A 52 -7.69 -17.26 7.61
C GLY A 52 -7.14 -18.69 7.62
N PRO A 53 -5.82 -18.86 7.39
CA PRO A 53 -4.84 -17.80 7.21
C PRO A 53 -4.77 -17.28 5.76
N TRP A 54 -4.59 -15.97 5.61
CA TRP A 54 -4.34 -15.33 4.31
C TRP A 54 -3.62 -13.98 4.44
N MET A 55 -3.01 -13.53 3.35
CA MET A 55 -2.49 -12.16 3.20
C MET A 55 -3.06 -11.49 1.96
N ALA A 56 -3.39 -10.20 2.06
CA ALA A 56 -3.89 -9.39 0.95
C ALA A 56 -3.04 -8.12 0.76
N GLY A 57 -2.59 -7.86 -0.46
CA GLY A 57 -2.01 -6.57 -0.88
C GLY A 57 -3.08 -5.70 -1.51
N MET A 58 -3.20 -4.44 -1.09
CA MET A 58 -4.29 -3.56 -1.55
C MET A 58 -3.78 -2.27 -2.17
N ASP A 59 -4.25 -1.94 -3.37
CA ASP A 59 -3.92 -0.70 -4.09
C ASP A 59 -4.70 0.51 -3.57
N PHE A 60 -4.44 0.89 -2.32
CA PHE A 60 -4.81 2.20 -1.80
C PHE A 60 -3.96 2.54 -0.57
N PRO A 61 -3.74 3.83 -0.27
CA PRO A 61 -2.95 4.22 0.89
C PRO A 61 -3.67 3.90 2.19
N PHE A 62 -2.97 3.31 3.16
CA PHE A 62 -3.52 3.00 4.48
C PHE A 62 -3.48 4.17 5.45
N GLY A 63 -2.67 5.21 5.17
CA GLY A 63 -2.52 6.36 6.04
C GLY A 63 -2.52 7.68 5.27
N GLN A 64 -2.70 8.77 6.01
CA GLN A 64 -2.54 10.13 5.52
C GLN A 64 -1.21 10.72 6.01
N PRO A 65 -0.60 11.68 5.27
CA PRO A 65 0.67 12.29 5.65
C PRO A 65 0.65 12.84 7.07
N ARG A 66 1.71 12.55 7.85
CA ARG A 66 1.90 13.04 9.22
C ARG A 66 1.77 14.55 9.32
N GLN A 67 2.23 15.29 8.30
CA GLN A 67 2.10 16.74 8.24
C GLN A 67 0.63 17.19 8.19
N LEU A 68 -0.22 16.53 7.39
CA LEU A 68 -1.67 16.79 7.38
C LEU A 68 -2.26 16.52 8.78
N ARG A 69 -1.97 15.33 9.33
CA ARG A 69 -2.52 14.92 10.63
C ARG A 69 -2.18 15.90 11.74
N ARG A 70 -0.91 16.32 11.83
CA ARG A 70 -0.45 17.33 12.79
C ARG A 70 -1.16 18.67 12.62
N ASN A 71 -1.25 19.15 11.38
CA ASN A 71 -1.86 20.45 11.10
C ASN A 71 -3.37 20.46 11.36
N MET A 72 -4.04 19.32 11.19
CA MET A 72 -5.47 19.16 11.46
C MET A 72 -5.78 18.78 12.92
N GLY A 73 -4.75 18.56 13.75
CA GLY A 73 -4.94 18.06 15.12
C GLY A 73 -5.59 16.68 15.17
N TRP A 74 -5.34 15.82 14.16
CA TRP A 74 -5.87 14.45 14.14
C TRP A 74 -5.18 13.58 15.19
N PRO A 75 -5.84 12.49 15.64
CA PRO A 75 -5.26 11.53 16.56
C PRO A 75 -3.94 10.93 16.04
N ASP A 76 -3.12 10.47 16.98
CA ASP A 76 -1.85 9.82 16.66
C ASP A 76 -2.02 8.35 16.25
N SER A 77 -3.01 7.65 16.81
CA SER A 77 -3.22 6.22 16.52
C SER A 77 -3.95 6.02 15.19
N TRP A 78 -3.54 5.00 14.44
CA TRP A 78 -4.18 4.65 13.18
C TRP A 78 -5.66 4.30 13.35
N GLU A 79 -6.00 3.58 14.42
CA GLU A 79 -7.37 3.17 14.71
C GLU A 79 -8.31 4.36 14.97
N GLU A 80 -7.85 5.36 15.72
CA GLU A 80 -8.65 6.57 15.96
C GLU A 80 -8.80 7.40 14.69
N ILE A 81 -7.76 7.47 13.85
CA ILE A 81 -7.87 8.10 12.51
C ILE A 81 -8.89 7.37 11.67
N ALA A 82 -8.84 6.03 11.62
CA ALA A 82 -9.78 5.23 10.84
C ALA A 82 -11.24 5.45 11.28
N ARG A 83 -11.49 5.54 12.59
CA ARG A 83 -12.82 5.87 13.13
C ARG A 83 -13.24 7.31 12.84
N LEU A 84 -12.31 8.26 12.98
CA LEU A 84 -12.56 9.68 12.67
C LEU A 84 -12.99 9.87 11.22
N VAL A 85 -12.25 9.29 10.27
CA VAL A 85 -12.56 9.43 8.84
C VAL A 85 -13.79 8.61 8.45
N GLY A 86 -14.00 7.45 9.09
CA GLY A 86 -15.20 6.63 8.90
C GLY A 86 -16.49 7.28 9.40
N ALA A 87 -16.41 8.23 10.32
CA ALA A 87 -17.56 9.01 10.78
C ALA A 87 -17.93 10.18 9.83
N MET A 88 -17.06 10.52 8.86
CA MET A 88 -17.31 11.59 7.89
C MET A 88 -18.09 11.05 6.68
N SER A 89 -19.03 11.85 6.16
CA SER A 89 -19.57 11.59 4.83
C SER A 89 -18.48 11.79 3.76
N PRO A 90 -18.63 11.21 2.55
CA PRO A 90 -17.69 11.44 1.45
C PRO A 90 -17.50 12.92 1.14
N ASP A 91 -18.59 13.68 1.08
CA ASP A 91 -18.56 15.11 0.78
C ASP A 91 -17.85 15.91 1.86
N ASP A 92 -18.03 15.55 3.14
CA ASP A 92 -17.34 16.21 4.24
C ASP A 92 -15.83 15.93 4.22
N PHE A 93 -15.43 14.70 3.91
CA PHE A 93 -14.00 14.34 3.80
C PHE A 93 -13.33 15.04 2.61
N GLU A 94 -14.00 15.07 1.45
CA GLU A 94 -13.50 15.79 0.26
C GLU A 94 -13.41 17.30 0.51
N ARG A 95 -14.43 17.88 1.17
CA ARG A 95 -14.42 19.29 1.55
C ARG A 95 -13.29 19.61 2.52
N LEU A 96 -13.08 18.77 3.54
CA LEU A 96 -11.99 18.94 4.50
C LEU A 96 -10.62 19.00 3.81
N LEU A 97 -10.32 18.06 2.91
CA LEU A 97 -9.04 18.05 2.19
C LEU A 97 -8.91 19.22 1.21
N THR A 98 -10.02 19.63 0.59
CA THR A 98 -10.06 20.77 -0.32
C THR A 98 -9.78 22.07 0.43
N GLU A 99 -10.50 22.35 1.51
CA GLU A 99 -10.31 23.53 2.35
C GLU A 99 -8.89 23.57 2.94
N TYR A 100 -8.39 22.42 3.42
CA TYR A 100 -7.03 22.30 3.90
C TYR A 100 -6.01 22.73 2.84
N ARG A 101 -6.14 22.20 1.62
CA ARG A 101 -5.22 22.49 0.50
C ARG A 101 -5.30 23.95 0.07
N ASP A 102 -6.50 24.50 0.00
CA ASP A 102 -6.75 25.84 -0.53
C ASP A 102 -6.21 26.92 0.42
N ALA A 103 -6.15 26.64 1.73
CA ALA A 103 -5.50 27.47 2.74
C ALA A 103 -3.95 27.43 2.70
N ARG A 104 -3.32 26.55 1.91
CA ARG A 104 -1.85 26.39 1.88
C ARG A 104 -1.21 27.25 0.80
N VAL A 105 0.02 27.69 1.11
CA VAL A 105 0.89 28.39 0.16
C VAL A 105 1.24 27.47 -1.03
N PRO A 106 1.54 28.05 -2.21
CA PRO A 106 2.03 27.27 -3.35
C PRO A 106 3.23 26.39 -2.97
N GLY A 107 3.24 25.13 -3.42
CA GLY A 107 4.27 24.15 -3.09
C GLY A 107 4.00 23.29 -1.85
N ASP A 108 3.11 23.72 -0.95
CA ASP A 108 2.77 23.01 0.31
C ASP A 108 1.36 22.40 0.29
N LYS A 109 0.76 22.29 -0.90
CA LYS A 109 -0.64 21.88 -1.10
C LYS A 109 -0.87 20.37 -1.00
N HIS A 110 0.16 19.56 -1.26
CA HIS A 110 0.05 18.10 -1.31
C HIS A 110 1.21 17.47 -0.54
N HIS A 111 0.99 17.20 0.75
CA HIS A 111 1.97 16.50 1.56
C HIS A 111 2.05 15.04 1.13
N ARG A 112 3.23 14.44 1.27
CA ARG A 112 3.48 13.05 0.92
C ARG A 112 4.02 12.34 2.16
N ARG A 113 3.69 11.06 2.30
CA ARG A 113 4.33 10.19 3.29
C ARG A 113 5.73 9.84 2.82
N ASP A 114 6.55 9.31 3.72
CA ASP A 114 7.90 8.86 3.40
C ASP A 114 7.91 7.84 2.25
N THR A 115 7.01 6.85 2.33
CA THR A 115 6.85 5.83 1.29
C THR A 115 6.44 6.42 -0.06
N ASP A 116 5.66 7.52 -0.06
CA ASP A 116 5.19 8.13 -1.31
C ASP A 116 6.32 8.88 -2.04
N VAL A 117 7.21 9.51 -1.26
CA VAL A 117 8.40 10.16 -1.80
C VAL A 117 9.32 9.13 -2.44
N LEU A 118 9.58 8.01 -1.75
CA LEU A 118 10.44 6.94 -2.25
C LEU A 118 9.84 6.20 -3.45
N ALA A 119 8.55 5.90 -3.42
CA ALA A 119 7.84 5.22 -4.51
C ALA A 119 7.52 6.12 -5.71
N HIS A 120 7.81 7.43 -5.59
CA HIS A 120 7.35 8.46 -6.52
C HIS A 120 5.84 8.34 -6.80
N SER A 121 5.05 8.11 -5.75
CA SER A 121 3.59 8.01 -5.83
C SER A 121 2.93 9.38 -5.64
N GLN A 122 1.61 9.41 -5.81
CA GLN A 122 0.81 10.60 -5.49
C GLN A 122 0.60 10.74 -3.98
N SER A 123 0.30 11.97 -3.55
CA SER A 123 -0.15 12.20 -2.18
C SER A 123 -1.47 11.46 -1.91
N PRO A 124 -1.63 10.79 -0.75
CA PRO A 124 -2.91 10.26 -0.27
C PRO A 124 -3.99 11.32 -0.06
N MET A 125 -3.65 12.61 -0.20
CA MET A 125 -4.61 13.72 -0.20
C MET A 125 -5.25 13.95 -1.59
N THR A 126 -4.87 13.20 -2.61
CA THR A 126 -5.31 13.42 -3.99
C THR A 126 -6.75 12.96 -4.20
N LEU A 127 -7.62 13.90 -4.60
CA LEU A 127 -9.07 13.67 -4.80
C LEU A 127 -9.49 13.48 -6.26
N TYR A 128 -8.67 13.90 -7.24
CA TYR A 128 -9.03 13.91 -8.66
C TYR A 128 -7.94 13.26 -9.52
N GLY A 129 -8.32 12.76 -10.70
CA GLY A 129 -7.44 11.96 -11.56
C GLY A 129 -7.34 10.53 -11.04
N VAL A 130 -6.40 10.28 -10.12
CA VAL A 130 -6.29 9.01 -9.38
C VAL A 130 -6.71 9.30 -7.93
N PRO A 131 -7.97 9.05 -7.55
CA PRO A 131 -8.54 9.58 -6.31
C PRO A 131 -8.16 8.75 -5.08
N VAL A 132 -6.87 8.56 -4.83
CA VAL A 132 -6.34 7.74 -3.73
C VAL A 132 -6.78 8.24 -2.35
N GLY A 133 -7.08 9.54 -2.20
CA GLY A 133 -7.68 10.06 -0.96
C GLY A 133 -9.11 9.58 -0.74
N LYS A 134 -9.90 9.45 -1.81
CA LYS A 134 -11.23 8.83 -1.72
C LYS A 134 -11.12 7.34 -1.43
N MET A 135 -10.11 6.66 -1.99
CA MET A 135 -9.85 5.25 -1.71
C MET A 135 -9.47 5.04 -0.24
N PHE A 136 -8.60 5.88 0.33
CA PHE A 136 -8.32 5.90 1.76
C PHE A 136 -9.59 6.06 2.60
N HIS A 137 -10.43 7.08 2.30
CA HIS A 137 -11.67 7.33 3.04
C HIS A 137 -12.64 6.14 3.05
N ARG A 138 -12.68 5.37 1.95
CA ARG A 138 -13.53 4.19 1.83
C ARG A 138 -12.91 2.93 2.44
N GLY A 139 -11.65 2.66 2.11
CA GLY A 139 -10.95 1.42 2.43
C GLY A 139 -10.56 1.31 3.90
N VAL A 140 -10.02 2.38 4.48
CA VAL A 140 -9.51 2.35 5.86
C VAL A 140 -10.59 1.99 6.90
N PRO A 141 -11.80 2.58 6.87
CA PRO A 141 -12.87 2.16 7.76
C PRO A 141 -13.32 0.70 7.56
N LEU A 142 -13.28 0.17 6.33
CA LEU A 142 -13.59 -1.24 6.06
C LEU A 142 -12.57 -2.17 6.73
N LEU A 143 -11.27 -1.84 6.62
CA LEU A 143 -10.21 -2.59 7.27
C LEU A 143 -10.33 -2.56 8.80
N GLU A 144 -10.64 -1.38 9.36
CA GLU A 144 -10.82 -1.21 10.80
C GLU A 144 -11.93 -2.13 11.35
N ARG A 145 -13.11 -2.11 10.71
CA ARG A 145 -14.28 -2.91 11.12
C ARG A 145 -14.07 -4.41 10.93
N SER A 146 -13.34 -4.80 9.88
CA SER A 146 -13.05 -6.21 9.57
C SER A 146 -12.05 -6.85 10.54
N ARG A 147 -11.39 -6.05 11.37
CA ARG A 147 -10.41 -6.48 12.40
C ARG A 147 -9.32 -7.39 11.83
N VAL A 148 -8.88 -7.08 10.62
CA VAL A 148 -7.73 -7.71 9.96
C VAL A 148 -6.42 -7.19 10.57
N ASN A 149 -5.35 -7.95 10.43
CA ASN A 149 -4.01 -7.58 10.87
C ASN A 149 -3.37 -6.64 9.85
N ILE A 150 -3.32 -5.32 10.13
CA ILE A 150 -2.91 -4.31 9.16
C ILE A 150 -1.46 -3.94 9.42
N ILE A 151 -0.56 -4.24 8.48
CA ILE A 151 0.86 -4.01 8.64
C ILE A 151 1.28 -2.74 7.88
N PRO A 152 2.00 -1.77 8.50
CA PRO A 152 2.36 -1.68 9.93
C PRO A 152 1.29 -1.06 10.83
N CYS A 153 0.17 -0.62 10.25
CA CYS A 153 -0.72 0.37 10.85
C CYS A 153 -1.44 -0.04 12.14
N ARG A 154 -1.92 -1.28 12.20
CA ARG A 154 -2.65 -1.83 13.34
C ARG A 154 -2.37 -3.33 13.43
N PRO A 155 -1.18 -3.72 13.93
CA PRO A 155 -0.85 -5.13 14.11
C PRO A 155 -1.76 -5.75 15.16
N LEU A 156 -2.45 -6.83 14.80
CA LEU A 156 -3.33 -7.59 15.68
C LEU A 156 -2.84 -9.05 15.76
N ASN A 157 -3.19 -9.77 16.82
CA ASN A 157 -2.97 -11.22 16.89
C ASN A 157 -4.02 -11.97 16.06
N LYS A 158 -3.95 -11.80 14.73
CA LYS A 158 -4.85 -12.38 13.72
C LYS A 158 -4.03 -12.89 12.54
N ASP A 159 -4.56 -13.90 11.88
CA ASP A 159 -3.95 -14.63 10.77
C ASP A 159 -4.41 -14.14 9.37
N ARG A 160 -5.13 -13.01 9.35
CA ARG A 160 -5.62 -12.32 8.16
C ARG A 160 -4.86 -11.02 7.98
N TYR A 161 -3.83 -11.04 7.14
CA TYR A 161 -2.88 -9.94 6.98
C TYR A 161 -3.27 -9.03 5.83
N VAL A 162 -3.12 -7.73 6.02
CA VAL A 162 -3.32 -6.74 4.97
C VAL A 162 -2.10 -5.82 4.91
N VAL A 163 -1.59 -5.63 3.70
CA VAL A 163 -0.47 -4.75 3.39
C VAL A 163 -0.84 -3.77 2.28
N GLU A 164 -0.25 -2.57 2.32
CA GLU A 164 -0.42 -1.60 1.25
C GLU A 164 0.47 -2.01 0.06
N ALA A 165 -0.17 -2.14 -1.10
CA ALA A 165 0.49 -2.42 -2.37
C ALA A 165 0.45 -1.18 -3.26
N TYR A 166 1.33 -1.13 -4.26
CA TYR A 166 1.33 -0.07 -5.26
C TYR A 166 1.78 -0.64 -6.62
N PRO A 167 0.84 -1.13 -7.44
CA PRO A 167 1.12 -1.90 -8.64
C PRO A 167 1.92 -1.10 -9.67
N ALA A 168 1.72 0.23 -9.72
CA ALA A 168 2.50 1.10 -10.60
C ALA A 168 4.01 1.06 -10.30
N LEU A 169 4.45 0.78 -9.07
CA LEU A 169 5.88 0.64 -8.74
C LEU A 169 6.47 -0.62 -9.39
N VAL A 170 5.74 -1.75 -9.34
CA VAL A 170 6.13 -3.00 -9.98
C VAL A 170 6.14 -2.86 -11.51
N ALA A 171 5.07 -2.32 -12.09
CA ALA A 171 4.98 -2.13 -13.54
C ALA A 171 6.14 -1.25 -14.07
N ARG A 172 6.46 -0.14 -13.38
CA ARG A 172 7.57 0.74 -13.77
C ARG A 172 8.94 0.06 -13.75
N ARG A 173 9.13 -0.96 -12.92
CA ARG A 173 10.38 -1.74 -12.85
C ARG A 173 10.63 -2.52 -14.15
N TYR A 174 9.57 -3.04 -14.77
CA TYR A 174 9.68 -3.91 -15.93
C TYR A 174 9.49 -3.19 -17.26
N ILE A 175 8.46 -2.33 -17.36
CA ILE A 175 8.10 -1.64 -18.60
C ILE A 175 8.38 -0.13 -18.57
N GLY A 176 9.10 0.36 -17.55
CA GLY A 176 9.56 1.74 -17.47
C GLY A 176 8.41 2.75 -17.46
N ARG A 177 8.38 3.66 -18.45
CA ARG A 177 7.36 4.71 -18.57
C ARG A 177 6.22 4.34 -19.54
N SER A 178 6.24 3.14 -20.10
CA SER A 178 5.18 2.67 -20.99
C SER A 178 3.84 2.63 -20.26
N LYS A 179 2.79 3.15 -20.90
CA LYS A 179 1.43 3.15 -20.33
C LYS A 179 0.74 1.86 -20.74
N TYR A 180 0.41 1.01 -19.78
CA TYR A 180 -0.27 -0.27 -20.04
C TYR A 180 -1.79 -0.22 -19.81
N LYS A 181 -2.30 0.80 -19.10
CA LYS A 181 -3.70 0.90 -18.67
C LYS A 181 -4.36 2.25 -18.92
N SER A 182 -5.69 2.26 -19.06
CA SER A 182 -6.51 3.47 -19.14
C SER A 182 -8.02 3.21 -19.13
N ASP A 183 -8.74 4.01 -18.34
CA ASP A 183 -10.20 4.03 -18.31
C ASP A 183 -10.84 4.64 -19.58
N ASP A 184 -10.09 5.46 -20.34
CA ASP A 184 -10.58 6.07 -21.58
C ASP A 184 -10.62 5.06 -22.74
N ARG A 185 -11.83 4.77 -23.24
CA ARG A 185 -12.07 3.87 -24.38
C ARG A 185 -11.31 4.29 -25.64
N ARG A 186 -11.05 5.58 -25.83
CA ARG A 186 -10.31 6.11 -27.00
C ARG A 186 -8.82 5.81 -26.95
N GLN A 187 -8.32 5.41 -25.79
CA GLN A 187 -6.92 5.10 -25.59
C GLN A 187 -6.67 3.59 -25.39
N LYS A 188 -7.59 2.76 -25.88
CA LYS A 188 -7.38 1.32 -26.06
C LYS A 188 -6.56 1.13 -27.33
N THR A 189 -5.23 1.20 -27.20
CA THR A 189 -4.31 1.16 -28.34
C THR A 189 -3.48 -0.13 -28.35
N PRO A 190 -3.01 -0.58 -29.53
CA PRO A 190 -2.12 -1.74 -29.65
C PRO A 190 -0.85 -1.61 -28.79
N GLU A 191 -0.32 -0.40 -28.60
CA GLU A 191 0.87 -0.16 -27.79
C GLU A 191 0.63 -0.48 -26.31
N ARG A 192 -0.57 -0.26 -25.79
CA ARG A 192 -0.91 -0.61 -24.40
C ARG A 192 -1.09 -2.09 -24.22
N GLU A 193 -1.68 -2.75 -25.20
CA GLU A 193 -1.78 -4.21 -25.22
C GLU A 193 -0.38 -4.84 -25.28
N HIS A 194 0.51 -4.30 -26.12
CA HIS A 194 1.90 -4.71 -26.17
C HIS A 194 2.58 -4.52 -24.81
N ALA A 195 2.42 -3.36 -24.16
CA ALA A 195 2.97 -3.13 -22.83
C ALA A 195 2.43 -4.10 -21.76
N ARG A 196 1.15 -4.51 -21.84
CA ARG A 196 0.60 -5.55 -20.95
C ARG A 196 1.23 -6.91 -21.23
N ARG A 197 1.41 -7.27 -22.50
CA ARG A 197 2.08 -8.52 -22.91
C ARG A 197 3.53 -8.54 -22.43
N GLU A 198 4.31 -7.50 -22.70
CA GLU A 198 5.69 -7.36 -22.22
C GLU A 198 5.77 -7.47 -20.70
N LEU A 199 4.85 -6.83 -19.98
CA LEU A 199 4.82 -6.92 -18.52
C LEU A 199 4.58 -8.35 -18.05
N ILE A 200 3.64 -9.09 -18.63
CA ILE A 200 3.45 -10.50 -18.28
C ILE A 200 4.67 -11.34 -18.63
N ASP A 201 5.28 -11.14 -19.80
CA ASP A 201 6.47 -11.88 -20.21
C ASP A 201 7.64 -11.66 -19.22
N PHE A 202 7.78 -10.44 -18.68
CA PHE A 202 8.76 -10.17 -17.62
C PHE A 202 8.42 -10.86 -16.28
N LEU A 203 7.14 -10.93 -15.93
CA LEU A 203 6.66 -11.56 -14.70
C LEU A 203 6.77 -13.09 -14.76
N ASP A 204 6.57 -13.69 -15.92
CA ASP A 204 6.75 -15.13 -16.18
C ASP A 204 8.24 -15.52 -16.35
N GLY A 205 9.12 -14.52 -16.44
CA GLY A 205 10.55 -14.69 -16.61
C GLY A 205 11.36 -14.76 -15.30
N PRO A 206 12.67 -15.04 -15.39
CA PRO A 206 13.55 -15.19 -14.22
C PRO A 206 13.75 -13.90 -13.42
N ARG A 207 13.46 -12.73 -14.02
CA ARG A 207 13.62 -11.43 -13.36
C ARG A 207 12.71 -11.29 -12.14
N LEU A 208 11.54 -11.92 -12.12
CA LEU A 208 10.67 -11.92 -10.93
C LEU A 208 11.36 -12.61 -9.75
N GLY A 209 12.09 -13.71 -10.01
CA GLY A 209 12.88 -14.42 -9.01
C GLY A 209 14.02 -13.56 -8.46
N GLU A 210 14.72 -12.83 -9.32
CA GLU A 210 15.79 -11.93 -8.92
C GLU A 210 15.29 -10.74 -8.09
N ASP A 211 14.16 -10.16 -8.48
CA ASP A 211 13.63 -8.92 -7.92
C ASP A 211 12.79 -9.12 -6.65
N PHE A 212 12.05 -10.23 -6.58
CA PHE A 212 11.08 -10.52 -5.52
C PHE A 212 11.32 -11.88 -4.84
N GLY A 213 12.24 -12.72 -5.30
CA GLY A 213 12.39 -14.08 -4.78
C GLY A 213 11.14 -14.93 -5.02
N LEU A 214 10.46 -14.70 -6.15
CA LEU A 214 9.22 -15.38 -6.51
C LEU A 214 9.28 -15.91 -7.95
N THR A 215 8.67 -17.07 -8.17
CA THR A 215 8.33 -17.56 -9.51
C THR A 215 6.81 -17.52 -9.68
N LEU A 216 6.34 -17.11 -10.84
CA LEU A 216 4.92 -17.09 -11.15
C LEU A 216 4.51 -18.41 -11.82
N ASP A 217 3.47 -19.05 -11.30
CA ASP A 217 2.75 -20.08 -12.05
C ASP A 217 1.42 -19.48 -12.51
N LEU A 218 1.38 -19.11 -13.79
CA LEU A 218 0.27 -18.41 -14.40
C LEU A 218 -0.37 -19.27 -15.51
N PRO A 219 -1.61 -19.75 -15.33
CA PRO A 219 -2.33 -20.45 -16.38
C PRO A 219 -2.50 -19.60 -17.64
N HIS A 220 -2.27 -20.20 -18.82
CA HIS A 220 -2.40 -19.53 -20.11
C HIS A 220 -3.76 -18.82 -20.31
N GLY A 221 -4.85 -19.38 -19.79
CA GLY A 221 -6.17 -18.74 -19.85
C GLY A 221 -6.20 -17.38 -19.15
N LEU A 222 -5.56 -17.28 -17.98
CA LEU A 222 -5.46 -16.04 -17.21
C LEU A 222 -4.48 -15.04 -17.85
N THR A 223 -3.40 -15.53 -18.48
CA THR A 223 -2.47 -14.68 -19.26
C THR A 223 -3.23 -13.86 -20.31
N GLU A 224 -4.05 -14.51 -21.13
CA GLU A 224 -4.82 -13.80 -22.16
C GLU A 224 -5.88 -12.87 -21.56
N GLU A 225 -6.48 -13.24 -20.42
CA GLU A 225 -7.41 -12.39 -19.68
C GLU A 225 -6.78 -11.10 -19.13
N PHE A 226 -5.51 -11.14 -18.72
CA PHE A 226 -4.77 -9.96 -18.28
C PHE A 226 -4.38 -9.05 -19.45
N ILE A 227 -3.96 -9.62 -20.58
CA ILE A 227 -3.59 -8.85 -21.78
C ILE A 227 -4.81 -8.20 -22.42
N ALA A 228 -5.93 -8.89 -22.44
CA ALA A 228 -7.19 -8.41 -23.01
C ALA A 228 -7.86 -7.30 -22.16
N ASP A 229 -7.40 -7.03 -20.94
CA ASP A 229 -7.99 -6.03 -20.05
C ASP A 229 -7.38 -4.62 -20.25
N PRO A 230 -8.10 -3.68 -20.90
CA PRO A 230 -7.58 -2.36 -21.16
C PRO A 230 -7.61 -1.42 -19.95
N SER A 231 -8.48 -1.64 -18.95
CA SER A 231 -8.46 -0.81 -17.73
C SER A 231 -7.28 -1.16 -16.85
N GLY A 232 -6.72 -2.36 -17.00
CA GLY A 232 -5.54 -2.82 -16.29
C GLY A 232 -5.83 -3.30 -14.88
N ASP A 233 -7.08 -3.22 -14.42
CA ASP A 233 -7.52 -3.55 -13.07
C ASP A 233 -7.11 -4.99 -12.68
N ARG A 234 -7.23 -5.93 -13.63
CA ARG A 234 -6.81 -7.33 -13.41
C ARG A 234 -5.30 -7.45 -13.24
N LEU A 235 -4.54 -6.69 -14.03
CA LEU A 235 -3.09 -6.70 -13.97
C LEU A 235 -2.59 -5.99 -12.69
N ASP A 236 -3.22 -4.88 -12.28
CA ASP A 236 -2.96 -4.23 -11.00
C ASP A 236 -3.19 -5.19 -9.83
N ALA A 237 -4.28 -5.96 -9.86
CA ALA A 237 -4.56 -6.99 -8.86
C ALA A 237 -3.48 -8.09 -8.83
N LEU A 238 -2.97 -8.54 -10.00
CA LEU A 238 -1.84 -9.46 -10.07
C LEU A 238 -0.58 -8.86 -9.43
N LEU A 239 -0.24 -7.62 -9.77
CA LEU A 239 0.94 -6.93 -9.23
C LEU A 239 0.83 -6.73 -7.71
N CYS A 240 -0.36 -6.43 -7.19
CA CYS A 240 -0.62 -6.39 -5.75
C CYS A 240 -0.43 -7.77 -5.08
N THR A 241 -0.77 -8.85 -5.78
CA THR A 241 -0.57 -10.23 -5.29
C THR A 241 0.92 -10.53 -5.14
N ILE A 242 1.75 -10.10 -6.09
CA ILE A 242 3.21 -10.24 -6.05
C ILE A 242 3.80 -9.51 -4.85
N GLN A 243 3.40 -8.25 -4.62
CA GLN A 243 3.86 -7.47 -3.47
C GLN A 243 3.46 -8.10 -2.14
N ALA A 244 2.24 -8.63 -2.05
CA ALA A 244 1.77 -9.35 -0.88
C ALA A 244 2.56 -10.65 -0.63
N ALA A 245 2.79 -11.46 -1.67
CA ALA A 245 3.56 -12.70 -1.58
C ALA A 245 5.01 -12.42 -1.12
N TRP A 246 5.64 -11.41 -1.70
CA TRP A 246 6.97 -10.97 -1.28
C TRP A 246 6.98 -10.56 0.20
N SER A 247 6.06 -9.69 0.61
CA SER A 247 5.96 -9.24 2.00
C SER A 247 5.72 -10.40 2.97
N TRP A 248 4.93 -11.40 2.58
CA TRP A 248 4.73 -12.63 3.36
C TRP A 248 6.02 -13.42 3.53
N ASN A 249 6.84 -13.55 2.49
CA ASN A 249 8.14 -14.22 2.59
C ASN A 249 9.12 -13.43 3.47
N GLN A 250 8.97 -12.11 3.55
CA GLN A 250 9.74 -11.23 4.43
C GLN A 250 9.14 -11.07 5.85
N ARG A 251 8.11 -11.82 6.24
CA ARG A 251 7.39 -11.62 7.52
C ARG A 251 8.30 -11.68 8.76
N ASP A 252 9.33 -12.52 8.73
CA ASP A 252 10.30 -12.67 9.83
C ASP A 252 11.33 -11.51 9.85
N GLU A 253 11.39 -10.73 8.77
CA GLU A 253 12.21 -9.52 8.59
C GLU A 253 11.33 -8.27 8.52
N ASN A 254 10.39 -8.14 9.46
CA ASN A 254 9.49 -6.99 9.56
C ASN A 254 8.67 -6.76 8.27
N PHE A 255 8.24 -7.85 7.61
CA PHE A 255 7.47 -7.83 6.36
C PHE A 255 8.16 -7.12 5.19
N GLY A 256 9.49 -6.93 5.28
CA GLY A 256 10.28 -6.19 4.29
C GLY A 256 10.26 -4.68 4.51
N MET A 257 9.77 -4.18 5.65
CA MET A 257 9.80 -2.74 5.95
C MET A 257 11.13 -2.32 6.59
N PRO A 258 11.67 -1.14 6.24
CA PRO A 258 12.80 -0.56 6.97
C PRO A 258 12.43 -0.20 8.41
N LYS A 259 13.44 0.04 9.24
CA LYS A 259 13.21 0.54 10.61
C LYS A 259 12.71 1.99 10.58
N GLY A 260 11.93 2.38 11.59
CA GLY A 260 11.51 3.77 11.78
C GLY A 260 10.31 4.22 10.93
N VAL A 261 9.62 3.30 10.27
CA VAL A 261 8.35 3.56 9.58
C VAL A 261 7.30 4.12 10.55
N ASP A 262 6.61 5.18 10.13
CA ASP A 262 5.41 5.66 10.85
C ASP A 262 4.25 4.71 10.61
N ALA A 263 3.89 3.93 11.63
CA ALA A 263 2.75 3.03 11.56
C ALA A 263 1.46 3.76 11.13
N ALA A 264 1.23 5.00 11.56
CA ALA A 264 0.02 5.73 11.22
C ALA A 264 0.00 6.29 9.78
N GLU A 265 1.15 6.37 9.10
CA GLU A 265 1.21 6.69 7.67
C GLU A 265 1.08 5.44 6.78
N GLY A 266 1.49 4.28 7.29
CA GLY A 266 1.57 3.04 6.50
C GLY A 266 2.85 2.97 5.66
N TRP A 267 2.99 1.88 4.89
CA TRP A 267 4.16 1.64 4.05
C TRP A 267 3.80 0.77 2.85
N ILE A 268 4.26 1.15 1.65
CA ILE A 268 4.09 0.36 0.43
C ILE A 268 5.08 -0.81 0.50
N MET A 269 4.59 -2.05 0.41
CA MET A 269 5.43 -3.24 0.46
C MET A 269 6.06 -3.51 -0.91
N ASP A 270 7.32 -3.13 -1.10
CA ASP A 270 8.08 -3.41 -2.32
C ASP A 270 9.59 -3.50 -2.02
N PRO A 271 10.33 -4.45 -2.62
CA PRO A 271 11.78 -4.56 -2.41
C PRO A 271 12.57 -3.35 -2.91
N GLY A 272 11.98 -2.51 -3.76
CA GLY A 272 12.57 -1.23 -4.18
C GLY A 272 12.55 -0.15 -3.09
N LEU A 273 11.84 -0.38 -1.97
CA LEU A 273 11.65 0.58 -0.89
C LEU A 273 12.36 0.17 0.42
N LEU A 274 13.37 -0.71 0.36
CA LEU A 274 14.11 -1.15 1.55
C LEU A 274 15.04 -0.09 2.17
N ARG A 275 15.13 1.10 1.58
CA ARG A 275 15.96 2.20 2.12
C ARG A 275 15.31 2.79 3.36
N GLU A 276 16.14 3.21 4.32
CA GLU A 276 15.64 3.91 5.52
C GLU A 276 14.84 5.16 5.13
N SER A 277 13.79 5.45 5.91
CA SER A 277 12.96 6.63 5.67
C SER A 277 13.83 7.90 5.70
N PRO A 278 13.74 8.78 4.68
CA PRO A 278 14.50 10.02 4.64
C PRO A 278 14.02 11.06 5.67
N PHE A 279 12.87 10.82 6.32
CA PHE A 279 12.28 11.72 7.32
C PHE A 279 12.13 11.08 8.71
N ALA A 280 12.51 9.80 8.86
CA ALA A 280 12.65 9.20 10.18
C ALA A 280 13.84 9.85 10.90
N PRO A 281 13.68 10.34 12.14
CA PRO A 281 14.83 10.75 12.91
C PRO A 281 15.73 9.54 13.12
N VAL A 282 17.01 9.65 12.77
CA VAL A 282 18.04 8.67 13.14
C VAL A 282 17.96 8.52 14.65
N ARG A 283 17.45 7.38 15.14
CA ARG A 283 17.58 7.04 16.56
C ARG A 283 19.06 6.75 16.80
N THR A 284 19.80 7.74 17.29
CA THR A 284 21.09 7.52 17.92
C THR A 284 20.85 6.67 19.16
N LEU A 285 21.01 5.36 19.03
CA LEU A 285 21.21 4.48 20.18
C LEU A 285 22.55 4.85 20.80
N GLY A 286 22.52 5.52 21.95
CA GLY A 286 23.71 5.71 22.79
C GLY A 286 24.05 7.16 23.06
N GLY A 287 23.41 7.73 24.09
CA GLY A 287 23.83 8.96 24.75
C GLY A 287 23.59 8.83 26.25
N GLY A 288 24.19 7.80 26.86
CA GLY A 288 24.25 7.72 28.33
C GLY A 288 24.96 8.97 28.84
N ALA A 289 24.27 9.75 29.68
CA ALA A 289 24.89 10.84 30.39
C ALA A 289 26.09 10.30 31.20
N PRO A 290 27.28 10.93 31.13
CA PRO A 290 28.38 10.52 31.99
C PRO A 290 28.00 10.77 33.45
N PRO A 291 28.45 9.94 34.40
CA PRO A 291 28.12 10.13 35.80
C PRO A 291 28.72 11.45 36.29
N VAL A 292 27.90 12.22 37.01
CA VAL A 292 28.33 13.43 37.71
C VAL A 292 29.40 13.01 38.73
N ALA A 293 30.64 13.40 38.48
CA ALA A 293 31.72 13.24 39.45
C ALA A 293 31.44 14.16 40.65
N SER A 294 31.04 13.57 41.77
CA SER A 294 30.94 14.24 43.06
C SER A 294 32.35 14.66 43.51
N SER A 295 32.68 15.94 43.37
CA SER A 295 33.87 16.52 43.99
C SER A 295 33.57 16.79 45.48
N GLY A 296 33.78 15.75 46.29
CA GLY A 296 33.90 15.90 47.73
C GLY A 296 35.16 16.72 48.06
N LYS A 297 34.99 18.00 48.40
CA LYS A 297 36.04 18.80 49.04
C LYS A 297 36.18 18.34 50.49
N ARG A 298 37.22 17.55 50.79
CA ARG A 298 37.78 17.42 52.13
C ARG A 298 38.82 18.51 52.36
N SER A 299 38.60 19.23 53.45
CA SER A 299 39.48 20.17 54.15
C SER A 299 40.91 19.66 54.35
N THR A 300 41.91 20.56 54.24
CA THR A 300 43.05 20.66 55.18
C THR A 300 43.72 22.04 55.12
N ARG A 301 43.58 22.77 56.25
CA ARG A 301 44.52 23.69 56.95
C ARG A 301 45.64 24.44 56.18
N ARG A 302 45.60 25.77 56.27
CA ARG A 302 46.48 26.56 57.15
C ARG A 302 45.69 27.71 57.78
#